data_AF-A0AAV4D1V6-F1
#
_entry.id   AF-A0AAV4D1V6-F1
#
_cell.length_a   1.000
_cell.length_b   1.000
_cell.length_c   1.000
_cell.angle_alpha   90.00
_cell.angle_beta   90.00
_cell.angle_gamma   90.00
#
_symmetry.space_group_name_H-M   'P 1'
#
loop_
_entity.id
_entity.type
_entity.pdbx_description
1 polymer ?
#
loop_
_entity_poly.entity_id
_entity_poly.type
_entity_poly.pdbx_seq_one_letter_code
_entity_poly.pdbx_strand_id
1 'polypeptide(L)'
;MYCRKAKLKLLLKSILEEYKCGKARLLTMLEESDDPVVKTVQPSLKTGRKWKVTEAVDEAIQCLKTKEVIGQTQTDRRGPWINHSQMVVKNIRQGKQGHDHRWDQE
;
A
#
# COMPACT_ATOMS: atom_id res chain seq x y z
N MET A 1 -11.47 39.59 16.43
CA MET A 1 -10.50 38.57 16.00
C MET A 1 -10.99 37.20 16.46
N TYR A 2 -11.59 36.38 15.58
CA TYR A 2 -11.65 34.90 15.62
C TYR A 2 -12.22 34.43 14.26
N CYS A 3 -11.56 33.48 13.60
CA CYS A 3 -11.93 33.03 12.26
C CYS A 3 -13.20 32.15 12.33
N ARG A 4 -14.35 32.65 11.85
CA ARG A 4 -15.63 31.90 11.82
C ARG A 4 -15.65 30.72 10.83
N LYS A 5 -14.67 30.64 9.93
CA LYS A 5 -14.64 29.65 8.82
C LYS A 5 -13.55 28.58 8.97
N ALA A 6 -12.61 28.74 9.89
CA ALA A 6 -11.62 27.71 10.20
C ALA A 6 -12.22 26.68 11.15
N LYS A 7 -13.15 25.85 10.67
CA LYS A 7 -13.59 24.67 11.43
C LYS A 7 -12.42 23.68 11.40
N LEU A 8 -11.75 23.50 12.53
CA LEU A 8 -10.78 22.43 12.71
C LEU A 8 -11.47 21.10 12.41
N LYS A 9 -11.09 20.46 11.30
CA LYS A 9 -11.55 19.11 11.00
C LYS A 9 -10.74 18.17 11.87
N LEU A 10 -11.39 17.56 12.86
CA LEU A 10 -10.77 16.46 13.59
C LEU A 10 -10.38 15.39 12.57
N LEU A 11 -9.10 15.01 12.57
CA LEU A 11 -8.58 13.93 11.74
C LEU A 11 -9.02 12.59 12.35
N LEU A 12 -10.32 12.30 12.26
CA LEU A 12 -10.92 11.08 12.82
C LEU A 12 -10.24 9.81 12.30
N LYS A 13 -9.70 9.85 11.08
CA LYS A 13 -8.89 8.76 10.51
C LYS A 13 -7.61 8.51 11.31
N SER A 14 -6.87 9.57 11.64
CA SER A 14 -5.63 9.49 12.41
C SER A 14 -5.88 8.90 13.80
N ILE A 15 -6.94 9.35 14.48
CA ILE A 15 -7.30 8.85 15.81
C ILE A 15 -7.68 7.36 15.74
N LEU A 16 -8.41 6.96 14.70
CA LEU A 16 -8.78 5.56 14.50
C LEU A 16 -7.56 4.68 14.21
N GLU A 17 -6.62 5.15 13.41
CA GLU A 17 -5.37 4.46 13.11
C GLU A 17 -4.53 4.27 14.38
N GLU A 18 -4.40 5.32 15.19
CA GLU A 18 -3.70 5.26 16.48
C GLU A 18 -4.37 4.27 17.44
N TYR A 19 -5.71 4.29 17.54
CA TYR A 19 -6.46 3.31 18.33
C TYR A 19 -6.17 1.86 17.88
N LYS A 20 -6.22 1.59 16.57
CA LYS A 20 -5.96 0.25 16.02
C LYS A 20 -4.52 -0.18 16.27
N CYS A 21 -3.56 0.71 16.02
CA CYS A 21 -2.14 0.47 16.25
C CYS A 21 -1.86 0.15 17.72
N GLY A 22 -2.42 0.94 18.64
CA GLY A 22 -2.28 0.69 20.08
C GLY A 22 -2.87 -0.65 20.52
N LYS A 23 -4.03 -1.04 19.97
CA LYS A 23 -4.66 -2.34 20.26
C LYS A 23 -3.84 -3.51 19.70
N ALA A 24 -3.37 -3.42 18.45
CA ALA A 24 -2.52 -4.43 17.84
C ALA A 24 -1.22 -4.60 18.63
N ARG A 25 -0.55 -3.50 18.96
CA ARG A 25 0.66 -3.50 19.80
C ARG A 25 0.42 -4.18 21.14
N LEU A 26 -0.67 -3.84 21.83
CA LEU A 26 -0.99 -4.46 23.12
C LEU A 26 -1.21 -5.96 22.99
N LEU A 27 -1.87 -6.43 21.93
CA LEU A 27 -2.06 -7.86 21.70
C LEU A 27 -0.72 -8.57 21.55
N THR A 28 0.13 -8.07 20.65
CA THR A 28 1.45 -8.67 20.39
C THR A 28 2.32 -8.65 21.65
N MET A 29 2.29 -7.56 22.44
CA MET A 29 3.03 -7.49 23.72
C MET A 29 2.55 -8.53 24.74
N LEU A 30 1.25 -8.84 24.79
CA LEU A 30 0.71 -9.85 25.69
C LEU A 30 1.06 -11.26 25.22
N GLU A 31 1.03 -11.51 23.91
CA GLU A 31 1.41 -12.79 23.29
C GLU A 31 2.92 -13.08 23.43
N GLU A 32 3.75 -12.05 23.29
CA GLU A 32 5.22 -12.12 23.38
C GLU A 32 5.75 -11.89 24.80
N SER A 33 4.88 -11.81 25.80
CA SER A 33 5.30 -11.60 27.19
C SER A 33 6.18 -12.74 27.70
N ASP A 34 7.28 -12.40 28.38
CA ASP A 34 8.15 -13.37 29.06
C ASP A 34 7.50 -13.99 30.31
N ASP A 35 6.49 -13.32 30.89
CA ASP A 35 5.78 -13.83 32.05
C ASP A 35 4.79 -14.94 31.62
N PRO A 36 4.99 -16.20 32.09
CA PRO A 36 4.15 -17.32 31.69
C PRO A 36 2.69 -17.16 32.14
N VAL A 37 2.43 -16.43 33.24
CA VAL A 37 1.07 -16.19 33.72
C VAL A 37 0.35 -15.23 32.77
N VAL A 38 1.01 -14.14 32.40
CA VAL A 38 0.46 -13.15 31.44
C VAL A 38 0.20 -13.81 30.09
N LYS A 39 1.16 -14.61 29.62
CA LYS A 39 1.05 -15.34 28.36
C LYS A 39 -0.05 -16.41 28.38
N THR A 40 -0.32 -17.03 29.51
CA THR A 40 -1.39 -18.04 29.63
C THR A 40 -2.77 -17.39 29.74
N VAL A 41 -2.90 -16.31 30.50
CA VAL A 41 -4.19 -15.67 30.76
C VAL A 41 -4.69 -14.88 29.56
N GLN A 42 -3.78 -14.22 28.82
CA GLN A 42 -4.06 -13.41 27.61
C GLN A 42 -5.48 -12.81 27.55
N PRO A 43 -5.75 -11.73 28.32
CA PRO A 43 -7.09 -11.20 28.42
C PRO A 43 -7.62 -10.75 27.06
N SER A 44 -8.87 -11.12 26.77
CA SER A 44 -9.51 -10.75 25.50
C SER A 44 -9.60 -9.22 25.37
N LEU A 45 -8.95 -8.67 24.35
CA LEU A 45 -8.95 -7.22 24.14
C LEU A 45 -10.32 -6.73 23.66
N LYS A 46 -10.91 -5.83 24.43
CA LYS A 46 -12.16 -5.15 24.05
C LYS A 46 -11.90 -4.28 22.81
N THR A 47 -12.50 -4.69 21.70
CA THR A 47 -12.52 -4.00 20.41
C THR A 47 -13.96 -3.78 19.95
N GLY A 48 -14.17 -2.90 18.96
CA GLY A 48 -15.50 -2.60 18.46
C GLY A 48 -16.07 -3.71 17.57
N ARG A 49 -17.40 -3.71 17.35
CA ARG A 49 -18.07 -4.73 16.51
C ARG A 49 -17.51 -4.85 15.09
N LYS A 50 -17.08 -3.75 14.48
CA LYS A 50 -16.64 -3.69 13.07
C LYS A 50 -15.20 -4.12 12.84
N TRP A 51 -14.39 -4.22 13.89
CA TRP A 51 -12.96 -4.49 13.75
C TRP A 51 -12.47 -5.24 14.97
N LYS A 52 -11.93 -6.44 14.75
CA LYS A 52 -11.31 -7.26 15.77
C LYS A 52 -9.80 -7.25 15.58
N VAL A 53 -9.08 -7.10 16.69
CA VAL A 53 -7.62 -7.01 16.68
C VAL A 53 -6.94 -8.33 16.31
N THR A 54 -7.47 -9.46 16.77
CA THR A 54 -6.90 -10.79 16.51
C THR A 54 -6.92 -11.12 15.02
N GLU A 55 -8.05 -10.90 14.35
CA GLU A 55 -8.20 -11.10 12.90
C GLU A 55 -7.24 -10.21 12.11
N ALA A 56 -7.10 -8.93 12.49
CA ALA A 56 -6.23 -7.99 11.80
C ALA A 56 -4.73 -8.30 11.99
N VAL A 57 -4.33 -8.75 13.17
CA VAL A 57 -2.94 -9.13 13.46
C VAL A 57 -2.60 -10.44 12.75
N ASP A 58 -3.48 -11.45 12.75
CA ASP A 58 -3.26 -12.69 12.03
C ASP A 58 -3.16 -12.44 10.51
N GLU A 59 -4.05 -11.64 9.92
CA GLU A 59 -3.95 -11.22 8.52
C GLU A 59 -2.61 -10.55 8.20
N ALA A 60 -2.13 -9.66 9.07
CA ALA A 60 -0.83 -9.02 8.90
C ALA A 60 0.33 -10.03 8.97
N ILE A 61 0.27 -11.00 9.88
CA ILE A 61 1.26 -12.08 9.99
C ILE A 61 1.24 -12.95 8.73
N GLN A 62 0.07 -13.33 8.22
CA GLN A 62 -0.06 -14.09 6.97
C GLN A 62 0.49 -13.31 5.78
N CYS A 63 0.24 -12.00 5.71
CA CYS A 63 0.81 -11.14 4.68
C CYS A 63 2.34 -11.09 4.77
N LEU A 64 2.91 -11.03 5.98
CA LEU A 64 4.36 -11.07 6.18
C LEU A 64 4.97 -12.40 5.73
N LYS A 65 4.37 -13.54 6.11
CA LYS A 65 4.79 -14.87 5.64
C LYS A 65 4.72 -14.98 4.12
N THR A 66 3.62 -14.50 3.53
CA THR A 66 3.44 -14.50 2.08
C THR A 66 4.49 -13.63 1.39
N LYS A 67 4.81 -12.47 1.96
CA LYS A 67 5.86 -11.57 1.46
C LYS A 67 7.26 -12.15 1.61
N GLU A 68 7.53 -12.91 2.66
CA GLU A 68 8.79 -13.62 2.84
C GLU A 68 9.00 -14.67 1.73
N VAL A 69 7.94 -15.42 1.39
CA VAL A 69 7.97 -16.42 0.32
C VAL A 69 8.09 -15.79 -1.07
N ILE A 70 7.29 -14.76 -1.37
CA ILE A 70 7.28 -14.11 -2.69
C ILE A 70 8.51 -13.22 -2.89
N GLY A 71 9.05 -12.66 -1.81
CA GLY A 71 10.09 -11.63 -1.85
C GLY A 71 9.57 -10.27 -2.29
N GLN A 72 10.46 -9.42 -2.79
CA GLN A 72 10.10 -8.08 -3.24
C GLN A 72 9.51 -8.13 -4.66
N THR A 73 8.25 -7.73 -4.81
CA THR A 73 7.63 -7.58 -6.13
C THR A 73 8.23 -6.37 -6.84
N GLN A 74 8.90 -6.60 -7.97
CA GLN A 74 9.39 -5.54 -8.83
C GLN A 74 8.22 -4.88 -9.59
N THR A 75 7.82 -3.68 -9.17
CA THR A 75 6.67 -2.97 -9.75
C THR A 75 6.99 -2.19 -11.03
N ASP A 76 8.24 -1.75 -11.20
CA ASP A 76 8.60 -0.79 -12.27
C ASP A 76 9.34 -1.42 -13.46
N ARG A 77 10.13 -2.49 -13.26
CA ARG A 77 10.73 -3.21 -14.40
C ARG A 77 9.75 -4.23 -14.96
N ARG A 78 8.91 -3.73 -15.85
CA ARG A 78 8.22 -4.54 -16.86
C ARG A 78 9.29 -5.22 -17.73
N GLY A 79 9.20 -6.54 -17.90
CA GLY A 79 10.18 -7.34 -18.62
C GLY A 79 10.53 -6.76 -20.01
N PRO A 80 11.71 -7.08 -20.55
CA PRO A 80 12.23 -6.47 -21.78
C PRO A 80 11.26 -6.59 -22.98
N TRP A 81 10.42 -7.63 -22.98
CA TRP A 81 9.41 -7.91 -24.01
C TRP A 81 8.21 -6.95 -23.99
N ILE A 82 7.87 -6.39 -22.82
CA ILE A 82 6.66 -5.55 -22.65
C ILE A 82 6.88 -4.15 -23.25
N ASN A 83 8.15 -3.71 -23.33
CA ASN A 83 8.53 -2.41 -23.89
C ASN A 83 8.88 -2.49 -25.39
N HIS A 84 9.12 -3.68 -25.95
CA HIS A 84 9.55 -3.86 -27.34
C HIS A 84 8.46 -3.45 -28.35
N SER A 85 7.18 -3.62 -27.98
CA SER A 85 6.02 -3.21 -28.78
C SER A 85 5.88 -1.68 -28.89
N GLN A 86 6.26 -0.91 -27.86
CA GLN A 86 6.12 0.55 -27.88
C GLN A 86 7.21 1.26 -28.69
N MET A 87 8.43 0.72 -28.72
CA MET A 87 9.52 1.28 -29.55
C MET A 87 9.21 1.15 -31.06
N VAL A 88 8.60 0.03 -31.47
CA VAL A 88 8.16 -0.18 -32.86
C VAL A 88 7.11 0.85 -33.26
N VAL A 89 6.13 1.14 -32.39
CA VAL A 89 5.07 2.12 -32.69
C VAL A 89 5.61 3.56 -32.76
N LYS A 90 6.65 3.92 -31.98
CA LYS A 90 7.26 5.26 -32.02
C LYS A 90 8.06 5.50 -33.31
N ASN A 91 8.81 4.50 -33.78
CA ASN A 91 9.60 4.60 -35.01
C ASN A 91 8.71 4.67 -36.27
N ILE A 92 7.56 4.00 -36.28
CA ILE A 92 6.59 4.08 -37.40
C ILE A 92 5.96 5.48 -37.53
N ARG A 93 5.83 6.22 -36.43
CA ARG A 93 5.27 7.59 -36.44
C ARG A 93 6.29 8.66 -36.85
N GLN A 94 7.57 8.47 -36.51
CA GLN A 94 8.64 9.39 -36.90
C GLN A 94 9.07 9.22 -38.37
N GLY A 95 8.93 8.01 -38.93
CA GLY A 95 9.24 7.75 -40.35
C GLY A 95 8.24 8.30 -41.37
N LYS A 96 7.16 8.98 -40.95
CA LYS A 96 6.15 9.56 -41.86
C LYS A 96 6.27 11.07 -42.09
N GLN A 97 7.31 11.74 -41.56
CA GLN A 97 7.47 13.20 -41.68
C GLN A 97 8.65 13.66 -42.56
N GLY A 98 9.24 12.78 -43.39
CA GLY A 98 10.40 13.16 -44.20
C GLY A 98 10.38 12.55 -45.59
N HIS A 99 9.38 12.87 -46.41
CA HIS A 99 9.47 12.70 -47.87
C HIS A 99 8.31 13.44 -48.56
N ASP A 100 8.36 14.78 -48.56
CA ASP A 100 7.49 15.57 -49.44
C ASP A 100 8.20 16.85 -49.88
N HIS A 101 9.12 16.73 -50.84
CA HIS A 101 9.65 17.83 -51.65
C HIS A 101 10.29 17.26 -52.92
N ARG A 102 9.47 16.90 -53.92
CA ARG A 102 9.91 16.92 -55.32
C ARG A 102 8.71 16.87 -56.24
N TRP A 103 8.79 17.70 -57.29
CA TRP A 103 7.94 17.82 -58.48
C TRP A 103 7.04 19.07 -58.47
N ASP A 104 7.63 20.19 -58.90
CA ASP A 104 6.97 21.24 -59.69
C ASP A 104 8.05 21.89 -60.57
N GLN A 105 8.17 21.41 -61.82
CA GLN A 105 8.74 22.15 -62.94
C GLN A 105 7.95 21.74 -64.20
N GLU A 106 6.96 22.56 -64.55
CA GLU A 106 6.58 22.94 -65.91
C GLU A 106 6.03 24.37 -65.87
#